data_AF-A0A3M4TRN7-F1
#
_entry.id   AF-A0A3M4TRN7-F1
#
_cell.length_a   1.000
_cell.length_b   1.000
_cell.length_c   1.000
_cell.angle_alpha   90.00
_cell.angle_beta   90.00
_cell.angle_gamma   90.00
#
_symmetry.space_group_name_H-M   'P 1'
#
loop_
_entity.id
_entity.type
_entity.pdbx_description
1 polymer ?
#
loop_
_entity_poly.entity_id
_entity_poly.type
_entity_poly.pdbx_seq_one_letter_code
_entity_poly.pdbx_strand_id
1 'polypeptide(L)'
;MKTGCPLIQPYRTHKNANCITACYKSNWFDETLHISPLADDCEQRFRYLLTGKIQNTESADLAAATMIEKLALDIAYLTRRRQEAITGIFDDQF
;
A
#
# COMPACT_ATOMS: atom_id res chain seq x y z
N MET A 1 1.44 30.62 24.19
CA MET A 1 1.12 30.65 22.75
C MET A 1 2.34 30.25 21.93
N LYS A 2 2.32 29.02 21.41
CA LYS A 2 2.68 28.56 20.06
C LYS A 2 2.99 27.06 20.15
N THR A 3 2.06 26.31 19.57
CA THR A 3 2.04 24.87 19.35
C THR A 3 3.13 24.48 18.35
N GLY A 4 3.91 23.45 18.66
CA GLY A 4 4.83 22.81 17.72
C GLY A 4 4.83 21.32 18.02
N CYS A 5 4.15 20.54 17.17
CA CYS A 5 4.19 19.08 17.19
C CYS A 5 5.62 18.66 16.78
N PRO A 6 6.41 18.03 17.65
CA PRO A 6 7.80 17.75 17.35
C PRO A 6 7.93 16.36 16.74
N LEU A 7 8.73 16.31 15.66
CA LEU A 7 9.43 15.15 15.13
C LEU A 7 8.63 14.17 14.26
N ILE A 8 8.60 14.47 12.96
CA ILE A 8 9.06 13.49 11.95
C ILE A 8 9.87 14.26 10.91
N GLN A 9 11.19 14.08 10.94
CA GLN A 9 12.16 14.66 10.00
C GLN A 9 12.17 13.91 8.64
N PRO A 10 12.76 14.51 7.59
CA PRO A 10 12.37 14.31 6.20
C PRO A 10 13.11 13.13 5.55
N TYR A 11 12.40 12.17 4.98
CA TYR A 11 13.03 11.15 4.14
C TYR A 11 13.12 11.67 2.70
N ARG A 12 14.19 12.41 2.41
CA ARG A 12 14.63 12.72 1.05
C ARG A 12 16.04 12.16 0.84
N THR A 13 16.14 11.05 0.12
CA THR A 13 17.27 10.78 -0.77
C THR A 13 16.69 10.38 -2.13
N HIS A 14 16.81 11.28 -3.11
CA HIS A 14 16.43 11.02 -4.50
C HIS A 14 17.55 10.24 -5.19
N LYS A 15 17.26 9.06 -5.75
CA LYS A 15 17.76 8.63 -7.07
C LYS A 15 16.71 7.71 -7.73
N ASN A 16 16.32 8.09 -8.95
CA ASN A 16 15.33 7.50 -9.86
C ASN A 16 13.85 7.83 -9.58
N ALA A 17 13.36 8.76 -10.40
CA ALA A 17 12.00 9.30 -10.43
C ALA A 17 10.96 8.35 -11.05
N ASN A 18 10.98 7.05 -10.71
CA ASN A 18 9.98 6.06 -11.13
C ASN A 18 9.98 4.81 -10.23
N CYS A 19 9.85 4.95 -8.91
CA CYS A 19 9.74 3.78 -8.02
C CYS A 19 8.40 3.77 -7.28
N ILE A 20 7.56 2.78 -7.57
CA ILE A 20 6.16 2.72 -7.11
C ILE A 20 6.00 1.77 -5.90
N THR A 21 6.81 0.72 -5.75
CA THR A 21 6.68 -0.26 -4.63
C THR A 21 7.95 -1.04 -4.32
N ALA A 22 8.73 -1.47 -5.32
CA ALA A 22 9.90 -2.35 -5.12
C ALA A 22 11.01 -1.75 -4.23
N CYS A 23 11.20 -0.43 -4.23
CA CYS A 23 12.19 0.24 -3.37
C CYS A 23 11.78 0.26 -1.88
N TYR A 24 10.48 0.19 -1.57
CA TYR A 24 9.99 0.19 -0.18
C TYR A 24 10.26 -1.12 0.54
N LYS A 25 10.29 -2.24 -0.21
CA LYS A 25 10.60 -3.57 0.32
C LYS A 25 11.97 -3.62 1.02
N SER A 26 12.92 -2.75 0.65
CA SER A 26 14.29 -2.76 1.17
C SER A 26 14.91 -4.18 1.10
N ASN A 27 15.82 -4.53 2.00
CA ASN A 27 16.38 -5.88 2.16
C ASN A 27 15.46 -6.82 2.98
N TRP A 28 14.15 -6.53 3.07
CA TRP A 28 13.24 -7.34 3.87
C TRP A 28 12.72 -8.53 3.06
N PHE A 29 12.93 -9.73 3.60
CA PHE A 29 12.34 -10.97 3.13
C PHE A 29 12.20 -11.91 4.33
N ASP A 30 10.98 -12.39 4.56
CA ASP A 30 10.65 -13.40 5.55
C ASP A 30 9.77 -14.43 4.85
N GLU A 31 10.24 -15.67 4.75
CA GLU A 31 9.56 -16.73 4.01
C GLU A 31 8.14 -17.00 4.54
N THR A 32 7.91 -16.82 5.83
CA THR A 32 6.61 -17.07 6.47
C THR A 32 5.61 -15.92 6.27
N LEU A 33 6.13 -14.71 6.01
CA LEU A 33 5.33 -13.49 5.82
C LEU A 33 5.34 -13.00 4.36
N HIS A 34 6.00 -13.72 3.46
CA HIS A 34 6.05 -13.42 2.05
C HIS A 34 4.97 -14.18 1.30
N ILE A 35 4.14 -13.44 0.56
CA ILE A 35 3.18 -13.97 -0.41
C ILE A 35 3.81 -13.84 -1.79
N SER A 36 3.92 -14.96 -2.50
CA SER A 36 4.39 -14.98 -3.87
C SER A 36 3.30 -14.40 -4.79
N PRO A 37 3.61 -13.43 -5.67
CA PRO A 37 2.69 -12.97 -6.71
C PRO A 37 2.31 -14.06 -7.72
N LEU A 38 3.05 -15.18 -7.73
CA LEU A 38 2.78 -16.35 -8.59
C LEU A 38 1.92 -17.40 -7.88
N ALA A 39 1.55 -17.20 -6.62
CA ALA A 39 0.63 -18.10 -5.93
C ALA A 39 -0.80 -17.87 -6.42
N ASP A 40 -1.54 -18.96 -6.67
CA ASP A 40 -2.90 -18.91 -7.21
C ASP A 40 -3.89 -18.16 -6.30
N ASP A 41 -3.63 -18.16 -4.99
CA ASP A 41 -4.45 -17.49 -3.97
C ASP A 41 -4.02 -16.04 -3.70
N CYS A 42 -2.93 -15.56 -4.31
CA CYS A 42 -2.32 -14.27 -3.97
C CYS A 42 -3.33 -13.11 -4.00
N GLU A 43 -4.08 -12.97 -5.08
CA GLU A 43 -5.05 -11.87 -5.24
C GLU A 43 -6.19 -11.94 -4.21
N GLN A 44 -6.62 -13.15 -3.86
CA GLN A 44 -7.75 -13.38 -2.94
C GLN A 44 -7.44 -12.95 -1.51
N ARG A 45 -6.15 -12.86 -1.16
CA ARG A 45 -5.68 -12.43 0.17
C ARG A 45 -5.77 -10.92 0.37
N PHE A 46 -6.02 -10.16 -0.69
CA PHE A 46 -6.17 -8.70 -0.65
C PHE A 46 -7.59 -8.26 -1.01
N ARG A 47 -8.10 -7.27 -0.29
CA ARG A 47 -9.35 -6.56 -0.52
C ARG A 47 -9.07 -5.18 -1.08
N TYR A 48 -9.72 -4.86 -2.18
CA TYR A 48 -9.64 -3.55 -2.85
C TYR A 48 -10.93 -2.77 -2.62
N LEU A 49 -10.84 -1.62 -1.96
CA LEU A 49 -12.00 -0.78 -1.63
C LEU A 49 -12.20 0.32 -2.67
N LEU A 50 -13.45 0.77 -2.85
CA LEU A 50 -13.80 1.91 -3.72
C LEU A 50 -13.12 3.23 -3.31
N THR A 51 -12.67 3.32 -2.05
CA THR A 51 -11.87 4.43 -1.54
C THR A 51 -10.41 4.42 -2.03
N GLY A 52 -10.03 3.43 -2.85
CA GLY A 52 -8.65 3.21 -3.31
C GLY A 52 -7.75 2.52 -2.29
N LYS A 53 -8.28 2.16 -1.12
CA LYS A 53 -7.54 1.47 -0.07
C LYS A 53 -7.36 -0.01 -0.37
N ILE A 54 -6.24 -0.57 0.11
CA ILE A 54 -5.96 -2.00 0.09
C ILE A 54 -5.88 -2.52 1.52
N GLN A 55 -6.58 -3.61 1.79
CA GLN A 55 -6.58 -4.30 3.08
C GLN A 55 -6.36 -5.80 2.86
N ASN A 56 -5.98 -6.54 3.89
CA ASN A 56 -6.06 -7.99 3.87
C ASN A 56 -7.53 -8.45 3.90
N THR A 57 -7.84 -9.53 3.19
CA THR A 57 -9.20 -10.09 3.12
C THR A 57 -9.64 -10.64 4.47
N GLU A 58 -8.76 -11.46 5.08
CA GLU A 58 -8.94 -12.05 6.39
C GLU A 58 -8.13 -11.28 7.42
N SER A 59 -8.75 -10.82 8.50
CA SER A 59 -8.10 -9.96 9.52
C SER A 59 -6.91 -10.63 10.22
N ALA A 60 -6.92 -11.97 10.32
CA ALA A 60 -5.85 -12.77 10.89
C ALA A 60 -4.69 -13.06 9.91
N ASP A 61 -4.79 -12.63 8.65
CA ASP A 61 -3.75 -12.85 7.65
C ASP A 61 -2.56 -11.89 7.85
N LEU A 62 -1.62 -12.32 8.70
CA LEU A 62 -0.42 -11.56 9.02
C LEU A 62 0.51 -11.36 7.82
N ALA A 63 0.58 -12.31 6.89
CA ALA A 63 1.44 -12.18 5.71
C ALA A 63 0.91 -11.09 4.77
N ALA A 64 -0.40 -11.04 4.55
CA ALA A 64 -1.02 -10.01 3.73
C ALA A 64 -0.86 -8.62 4.37
N ALA A 65 -1.10 -8.51 5.69
CA ALA A 65 -0.89 -7.28 6.43
C ALA A 65 0.57 -6.80 6.35
N THR A 66 1.54 -7.72 6.52
CA THR A 66 2.96 -7.41 6.43
C THR A 66 3.35 -6.96 5.03
N MET A 67 2.84 -7.61 3.98
CA MET A 67 3.14 -7.22 2.61
C MET A 67 2.57 -5.85 2.24
N ILE A 68 1.36 -5.51 2.71
CA ILE A 68 0.80 -4.16 2.53
C ILE A 68 1.72 -3.11 3.14
N GLU A 69 2.23 -3.35 4.35
CA GLU A 69 3.17 -2.46 5.03
C GLU A 69 4.51 -2.36 4.28
N LYS A 70 5.18 -3.50 4.03
CA LYS A 70 6.55 -3.53 3.51
C LYS A 70 6.64 -3.09 2.05
N LEU A 71 5.60 -3.33 1.25
CA LEU A 71 5.53 -2.83 -0.12
C LEU A 71 4.86 -1.45 -0.21
N ALA A 72 4.44 -0.87 0.92
CA ALA A 72 3.77 0.42 0.99
C ALA A 72 2.51 0.49 0.11
N LEU A 73 1.72 -0.60 0.03
CA LEU A 73 0.60 -0.70 -0.91
C LEU A 73 -0.56 0.23 -0.58
N ASP A 74 -0.75 0.61 0.70
CA ASP A 74 -1.85 1.46 1.17
C ASP A 74 -1.39 2.87 1.63
N ILE A 75 -0.28 3.38 1.09
CA ILE A 75 0.12 4.77 1.38
C ILE A 75 -0.80 5.78 0.69
N ALA A 76 -0.92 6.97 1.29
CA ALA A 76 -1.80 8.04 0.83
C ALA A 76 -1.66 8.38 -0.68
N TYR A 77 -0.43 8.35 -1.22
CA TYR A 77 -0.20 8.59 -2.64
C TYR A 77 -0.89 7.53 -3.53
N LEU A 78 -0.70 6.24 -3.23
CA LEU A 78 -1.29 5.15 -4.01
C LEU A 78 -2.81 5.07 -3.79
N THR A 79 -3.27 5.25 -2.56
CA THR A 79 -4.71 5.29 -2.24
C THR A 79 -5.42 6.36 -3.06
N ARG A 80 -4.88 7.59 -3.10
CA ARG A 80 -5.45 8.69 -3.89
C ARG A 80 -5.43 8.37 -5.39
N ARG A 81 -4.31 7.85 -5.91
CA ARG A 81 -4.19 7.48 -7.33
C ARG A 81 -5.20 6.41 -7.75
N ARG A 82 -5.48 5.43 -6.88
CA ARG A 82 -6.49 4.40 -7.14
C ARG A 82 -7.90 4.99 -7.06
N GLN A 83 -8.17 5.82 -6.07
CA GLN A 83 -9.46 6.49 -5.93
C GLN A 83 -9.78 7.35 -7.17
N GLU A 84 -8.83 8.18 -7.63
CA GLU A 84 -8.97 8.98 -8.85
C GLU A 84 -9.29 8.10 -10.08
N ALA A 85 -8.61 6.96 -10.22
CA ALA A 85 -8.84 6.04 -11.31
C ALA A 85 -10.21 5.35 -11.23
N ILE A 86 -10.67 4.99 -10.03
CA ILE A 86 -11.99 4.41 -9.77
C ILE A 86 -13.09 5.44 -10.08
N THR A 87 -13.02 6.63 -9.48
CA THR A 87 -14.02 7.69 -9.67
C THR A 87 -14.12 8.13 -11.13
N GLY A 88 -13.03 8.10 -11.90
CA GLY A 88 -13.08 8.40 -13.34
C GLY A 88 -13.86 7.39 -14.19
N ILE A 89 -14.25 6.24 -13.64
CA ILE A 89 -14.97 5.16 -14.33
C ILE A 89 -16.43 5.09 -13.90
N PHE A 90 -16.75 5.50 -12.67
CA PHE A 90 -18.12 5.46 -12.12
C PHE A 90 -18.75 6.86 -12.14
N ASP A 91 -19.84 7.03 -12.91
CA ASP A 91 -20.67 8.24 -12.87
C ASP A 91 -21.56 8.26 -11.61
N ASP A 92 -22.04 9.44 -11.20
CA ASP A 92 -22.86 9.71 -10.00
C ASP A 92 -24.24 8.98 -9.95
N GLN A 93 -24.53 8.04 -10.86
CA GLN A 93 -25.81 7.34 -10.98
C GLN A 93 -25.84 5.92 -10.38
N PHE A 94 -24.87 5.56 -9.52
CA PHE A 94 -24.85 4.28 -8.81
C PHE A 94 -25.13 4.42 -7.31
#